data_AF-A0A5J4WAT8-F1
#
_entry.id   AF-A0A5J4WAT8-F1
#
_cell.length_a   1.000
_cell.length_b   1.000
_cell.length_c   1.000
_cell.angle_alpha   90.00
_cell.angle_beta   90.00
_cell.angle_gamma   90.00
#
_symmetry.space_group_name_H-M   'P 1'
#
loop_
_entity.id
_entity.type
_entity.pdbx_description
1 polymer ?
#
loop_
_entity_poly.entity_id
_entity_poly.type
_entity_poly.pdbx_seq_one_letter_code
_entity_poly.pdbx_strand_id
1 'polypeptide(L)'
;MLDSGRRAELTEQLYNRNATFVKKGIQAFLKRFVGLKKVSPIWRNEVREIDIGNVHGVNHCMKNYLINIIPHSCGNPCGKKRKATCPHPCPILCHPGPCPPCGAMKTDIKCWSHGNPIAIRCGETNLSCKNPCKKLLSCGIHSCSLECHDGECKPCDKIRTIQCYCGKSQNNTTCNQNQEDSFSCGEICDQTLCCGNHHCKMICHPPHDYNASESAVLG
;
A
#
# COMPACT_ATOMS: atom_id res chain seq x y z
N MET A 1 20.80 1.77 52.70
CA MET A 1 19.41 1.30 52.87
C MET A 1 18.60 2.44 53.45
N LEU A 2 17.79 3.12 52.63
CA LEU A 2 16.85 4.15 53.05
C LEU A 2 15.47 3.82 52.47
N ASP A 3 14.51 3.88 53.38
CA ASP A 3 13.25 3.17 53.45
C ASP A 3 12.21 3.62 52.40
N SER A 4 11.61 2.66 51.70
CA SER A 4 10.55 2.86 50.70
C SER A 4 9.28 3.51 51.28
N GLY A 5 9.11 3.51 52.60
CA GLY A 5 7.99 4.18 53.28
C GLY A 5 8.02 5.71 53.21
N ARG A 6 9.20 6.33 53.15
CA ARG A 6 9.33 7.81 53.21
C ARG A 6 8.91 8.51 51.91
N ARG A 7 8.81 7.77 50.80
CA ARG A 7 8.46 8.28 49.46
C ARG A 7 6.94 8.33 49.21
N ALA A 8 6.18 7.49 49.92
CA ALA A 8 4.71 7.48 49.88
C ALA A 8 4.09 8.62 50.71
N GLU A 9 4.66 8.93 51.88
CA GLU A 9 4.16 10.04 52.72
C GLU A 9 4.31 11.41 52.04
N LEU A 10 5.41 11.64 51.31
CA LEU A 10 5.66 12.89 50.58
C LEU A 10 4.68 13.11 49.41
N THR A 11 4.21 12.03 48.77
CA THR A 11 3.26 12.12 47.65
C THR A 11 1.83 12.35 48.12
N GLU A 12 1.44 11.76 49.26
CA GLU A 12 0.13 11.97 49.88
C GLU A 12 -0.01 13.37 50.52
N GLN A 13 1.07 13.89 51.12
CA GLN A 13 1.10 15.25 51.66
C GLN A 13 0.96 16.32 50.55
N LEU A 14 1.56 16.11 49.38
CA LEU A 14 1.42 17.04 48.24
C LEU A 14 0.02 17.02 47.62
N TYR A 15 -0.63 15.87 47.57
CA TYR A 15 -2.02 15.73 47.12
C TYR A 15 -3.02 16.48 48.04
N ASN A 16 -2.87 16.30 49.36
CA ASN A 16 -3.75 16.94 50.35
C ASN A 16 -3.52 18.46 50.49
N ARG A 17 -2.30 18.95 50.23
CA ARG A 17 -1.99 20.39 50.21
C ARG A 17 -2.62 21.12 49.02
N ASN A 18 -2.73 20.46 47.87
CA ASN A 18 -3.38 21.03 46.69
C ASN A 18 -4.92 21.02 46.83
N ALA A 19 -5.49 20.00 47.46
CA ALA A 19 -6.94 19.91 47.72
C ALA A 19 -7.46 20.98 48.71
N THR A 20 -6.63 21.41 49.66
CA THR A 20 -6.97 22.46 50.64
C THR A 20 -6.85 23.88 50.06
N PHE A 21 -5.96 24.10 49.08
CA PHE A 21 -5.81 25.39 48.39
C PHE A 21 -6.98 25.69 47.44
N VAL A 22 -7.47 24.67 46.72
CA VAL A 22 -8.63 24.80 45.80
C VAL A 22 -9.94 25.02 46.56
N LYS A 23 -10.15 24.33 47.69
CA LYS A 23 -11.36 24.49 48.52
C LYS A 23 -11.44 25.87 49.21
N LYS A 24 -10.31 26.43 49.64
CA LYS A 24 -10.27 27.78 50.24
C LYS A 24 -10.49 28.90 49.21
N GLY A 25 -10.08 28.71 47.95
CA GLY A 25 -10.34 29.66 46.86
C GLY A 25 -11.83 29.77 46.48
N ILE A 26 -12.53 28.63 46.40
CA ILE A 26 -13.96 28.59 46.03
C ILE A 26 -14.85 29.18 47.15
N GLN A 27 -14.54 28.91 48.42
CA GLN A 27 -15.28 29.50 49.56
C GLN A 27 -15.06 31.03 49.68
N ALA A 28 -13.89 31.55 49.31
CA ALA A 28 -13.62 32.99 49.31
C ALA A 28 -14.35 33.72 48.16
N PHE A 29 -14.58 33.06 47.02
CA PHE A 29 -15.33 33.61 45.90
C PHE A 29 -16.85 33.64 46.16
N LEU A 30 -17.39 32.60 46.82
CA LEU A 30 -18.82 32.51 47.16
C LEU A 30 -19.25 33.41 48.32
N LYS A 31 -18.33 33.81 49.21
CA LYS A 31 -18.63 34.80 50.27
C LYS A 31 -18.63 36.25 49.78
N ARG A 32 -18.20 36.53 48.55
CA ARG A 32 -18.09 37.90 48.00
C ARG A 32 -19.21 38.26 47.01
N PHE A 33 -20.12 37.33 46.69
CA PHE A 33 -21.24 37.55 45.76
C PHE A 33 -22.65 37.25 46.31
N VAL A 34 -22.81 36.92 47.59
CA VAL A 34 -24.13 36.81 48.22
C VAL A 34 -24.28 37.87 49.31
N GLY A 35 -24.41 39.11 48.83
CA GLY A 35 -24.68 40.28 49.64
C GLY A 35 -25.80 41.11 49.03
N LEU A 36 -26.94 40.49 48.66
CA LEU A 36 -28.16 41.22 48.36
C LEU A 36 -29.36 40.54 49.00
N LYS A 37 -29.83 41.18 50.07
CA LYS A 37 -31.15 40.97 50.65
C LYS A 37 -32.22 41.26 49.58
N LYS A 38 -33.25 40.41 49.58
CA LYS A 38 -34.52 40.48 48.82
C LYS A 38 -34.48 39.91 47.40
N VAL A 39 -34.85 38.62 47.30
CA VAL A 39 -35.42 38.06 46.06
C VAL A 39 -36.89 37.74 46.35
N SER A 40 -37.74 38.25 45.46
CA SER A 40 -39.20 38.14 45.41
C SER A 40 -39.71 36.68 45.48
N PRO A 41 -40.89 36.40 46.07
CA PRO A 41 -41.42 35.06 46.24
C PRO A 41 -42.07 34.56 44.94
N ILE A 42 -41.27 34.15 43.95
CA ILE A 42 -41.82 33.60 42.68
C ILE A 42 -41.27 32.20 42.33
N TRP A 43 -40.22 31.70 42.97
CA TRP A 43 -39.74 30.34 42.67
C TRP A 43 -40.12 29.35 43.77
N ARG A 44 -41.41 29.02 43.82
CA ARG A 44 -41.92 27.85 44.54
C ARG A 44 -42.46 26.86 43.51
N ASN A 45 -41.82 25.70 43.45
CA ASN A 45 -42.31 24.43 42.91
C ASN A 45 -42.87 24.44 41.48
N GLU A 46 -42.07 23.96 40.53
CA GLU A 46 -42.63 23.35 39.33
C GLU A 46 -41.73 22.23 38.80
N VAL A 47 -41.70 21.11 39.55
CA VAL A 47 -41.43 19.81 38.94
C VAL A 47 -42.73 19.42 38.22
N ARG A 48 -42.94 19.94 37.02
CA ARG A 48 -43.99 19.44 36.13
C ARG A 48 -43.46 18.18 35.46
N GLU A 49 -44.12 17.07 35.79
CA GLU A 49 -44.09 15.82 35.04
C GLU A 49 -44.19 16.13 33.55
N ILE A 50 -43.17 15.73 32.77
CA ILE A 50 -43.27 15.77 31.31
C ILE A 50 -43.82 14.43 30.87
N ASP A 51 -45.09 14.48 30.51
CA ASP A 51 -45.91 13.48 29.85
C ASP A 51 -45.12 12.75 28.74
N ILE A 52 -45.08 11.41 28.81
CA ILE A 52 -44.67 10.55 27.70
C ILE A 52 -45.86 10.51 26.74
N GLY A 53 -46.12 11.64 26.11
CA GLY A 53 -47.24 11.90 25.24
C GLY A 53 -46.74 12.50 23.93
N ASN A 54 -46.47 11.63 22.97
CA ASN A 54 -46.65 11.84 21.53
C ASN A 54 -46.34 13.27 20.99
N VAL A 55 -45.06 13.55 20.72
CA VAL A 55 -44.67 14.66 19.82
C VAL A 55 -43.96 14.08 18.60
N HIS A 56 -44.76 13.80 17.58
CA HIS A 56 -44.29 13.83 16.20
C HIS A 56 -43.77 15.24 15.91
N GLY A 57 -42.47 15.39 15.63
CA GLY A 57 -41.96 16.58 14.94
C GLY A 57 -41.07 17.55 15.72
N VAL A 58 -40.21 17.08 16.63
CA VAL A 58 -39.06 17.89 17.09
C VAL A 58 -37.76 17.30 16.56
N ASN A 59 -37.06 18.07 15.72
CA ASN A 59 -35.73 17.77 15.21
C ASN A 59 -34.81 17.34 16.37
N HIS A 60 -34.37 16.08 16.33
CA HIS A 60 -33.51 15.41 17.32
C HIS A 60 -32.06 15.94 17.30
N CYS A 61 -31.85 17.23 17.07
CA CYS A 61 -30.53 17.84 17.03
C CYS A 61 -30.45 18.96 18.07
N MET A 62 -30.44 18.59 19.35
CA MET A 62 -29.75 19.36 20.41
C MET A 62 -29.92 18.63 21.74
N LYS A 63 -28.85 17.94 22.15
CA LYS A 63 -28.37 17.77 23.54
C LYS A 63 -27.49 16.54 23.62
N ASN A 64 -26.25 16.66 23.15
CA ASN A 64 -25.15 15.83 23.64
C ASN A 64 -23.88 16.67 23.54
N TYR A 65 -23.55 17.38 24.61
CA TYR A 65 -22.26 18.05 24.78
C TYR A 65 -21.30 17.05 25.43
N LEU A 66 -21.04 15.95 24.74
CA LEU A 66 -19.94 15.03 25.04
C LEU A 66 -18.81 15.38 24.08
N ILE A 67 -17.59 15.48 24.60
CA ILE A 67 -16.39 16.14 24.03
C ILE A 67 -15.85 15.54 22.70
N ASN A 68 -16.66 14.77 21.95
CA ASN A 68 -16.21 14.09 20.75
C ASN A 68 -17.29 13.93 19.65
N ILE A 69 -18.25 14.85 19.57
CA ILE A 69 -19.29 14.83 18.51
C ILE A 69 -18.99 15.95 17.52
N ILE A 70 -18.75 15.58 16.27
CA ILE A 70 -18.56 16.51 15.15
C ILE A 70 -19.83 17.37 15.02
N PRO A 71 -19.74 18.71 14.92
CA PRO A 71 -20.91 19.56 14.75
C PRO A 71 -21.70 19.13 13.49
N HIS A 72 -23.04 19.07 13.62
CA HIS A 72 -23.98 18.57 12.60
C HIS A 72 -23.96 17.05 12.34
N SER A 73 -23.34 16.25 13.21
CA SER A 73 -23.43 14.80 13.15
C SER A 73 -24.43 14.24 14.15
N CYS A 74 -25.16 13.21 13.72
CA CYS A 74 -26.17 12.53 14.53
C CYS A 74 -25.58 11.56 15.59
N GLY A 75 -24.26 11.32 15.58
CA GLY A 75 -23.58 10.37 16.47
C GLY A 75 -23.84 8.88 16.17
N ASN A 76 -24.78 8.54 15.28
CA ASN A 76 -25.05 7.16 14.85
C ASN A 76 -24.14 6.72 13.69
N PRO A 77 -23.98 5.41 13.43
CA PRO A 77 -23.31 4.90 12.23
C PRO A 77 -23.95 5.46 10.94
N CYS A 78 -23.12 5.80 9.95
CA CYS A 78 -23.54 6.46 8.72
C CYS A 78 -24.46 5.57 7.86
N GLY A 79 -24.15 4.28 7.71
CA GLY A 79 -25.02 3.30 7.04
C GLY A 79 -25.25 3.50 5.54
N LYS A 80 -24.78 4.61 4.95
CA LYS A 80 -24.93 4.89 3.52
C LYS A 80 -24.36 3.75 2.67
N LYS A 81 -25.15 3.30 1.69
CA LYS A 81 -24.71 2.37 0.64
C LYS A 81 -23.69 3.09 -0.24
N ARG A 82 -22.55 2.44 -0.49
CA ARG A 82 -21.50 2.96 -1.38
C ARG A 82 -21.87 2.69 -2.84
N LYS A 83 -21.02 3.16 -3.77
CA LYS A 83 -21.13 2.85 -5.21
C LYS A 83 -21.24 1.34 -5.44
N ALA A 84 -21.79 0.93 -6.59
CA ALA A 84 -22.09 -0.46 -6.94
C ALA A 84 -20.92 -1.46 -6.78
N THR A 85 -19.68 -0.99 -6.78
CA THR A 85 -18.47 -1.81 -6.63
C THR A 85 -18.19 -2.27 -5.19
N CYS A 86 -18.94 -1.78 -4.20
CA CYS A 86 -18.75 -2.09 -2.79
C CYS A 86 -20.09 -2.47 -2.12
N PRO A 87 -20.30 -3.74 -1.75
CA PRO A 87 -21.53 -4.17 -1.04
C PRO A 87 -21.56 -3.72 0.43
N HIS A 88 -20.47 -3.11 0.93
CA HIS A 88 -20.33 -2.79 2.34
C HIS A 88 -20.91 -1.41 2.68
N PRO A 89 -21.83 -1.31 3.66
CA PRO A 89 -22.30 -0.02 4.16
C PRO A 89 -21.17 0.76 4.84
N CYS A 90 -21.32 2.07 4.95
CA CYS A 90 -20.36 2.93 5.66
C CYS A 90 -20.40 2.65 7.18
N PRO A 91 -19.30 2.15 7.80
CA PRO A 91 -19.31 1.77 9.22
C PRO A 91 -18.94 2.92 10.16
N ILE A 92 -18.47 4.06 9.64
CA ILE A 92 -18.09 5.21 10.48
C ILE A 92 -19.31 6.00 10.91
N LEU A 93 -19.15 6.87 11.90
CA LEU A 93 -20.22 7.77 12.37
C LEU A 93 -20.73 8.69 11.26
N CYS A 94 -21.96 9.19 11.43
CA CYS A 94 -22.53 10.31 10.71
C CYS A 94 -21.44 11.37 10.49
N HIS A 95 -21.12 11.66 9.24
CA HIS A 95 -20.07 12.60 8.86
C HIS A 95 -20.59 13.50 7.73
N PRO A 96 -20.11 14.76 7.66
CA PRO A 96 -20.38 15.61 6.51
C PRO A 96 -19.62 15.11 5.28
N GLY A 97 -20.18 15.33 4.08
CA GLY A 97 -19.53 15.01 2.81
C GLY A 97 -19.62 13.54 2.35
N PRO A 98 -18.86 13.18 1.30
CA PRO A 98 -18.87 11.83 0.73
C PRO A 98 -18.20 10.82 1.66
N CYS A 99 -18.68 9.57 1.65
CA CYS A 99 -18.13 8.51 2.48
C CYS A 99 -16.68 8.19 2.09
N PRO A 100 -15.79 7.94 3.07
CA PRO A 100 -14.43 7.48 2.78
C PRO A 100 -14.45 6.10 2.09
N PRO A 101 -13.34 5.73 1.42
CA PRO A 101 -13.16 4.42 0.82
C PRO A 101 -13.46 3.30 1.81
N CYS A 102 -13.88 2.14 1.29
CA CYS A 102 -14.16 1.00 2.13
C CYS A 102 -12.86 0.42 2.73
N GLY A 103 -12.84 0.21 4.04
CA GLY A 103 -11.72 -0.43 4.74
C GLY A 103 -11.75 -1.96 4.71
N ALA A 104 -12.81 -2.57 4.18
CA ALA A 104 -12.90 -4.03 4.07
C ALA A 104 -11.82 -4.56 3.12
N MET A 105 -11.22 -5.70 3.47
CA MET A 105 -10.20 -6.35 2.68
C MET A 105 -10.77 -7.56 1.93
N LYS A 106 -10.26 -7.83 0.73
CA LYS A 106 -10.49 -9.05 -0.06
C LYS A 106 -9.17 -9.82 -0.07
N THR A 107 -9.15 -11.05 0.44
CA THR A 107 -7.91 -11.84 0.65
C THR A 107 -7.61 -12.90 -0.41
N ASP A 108 -8.60 -13.24 -1.24
CA ASP A 108 -8.49 -14.36 -2.20
C ASP A 108 -8.39 -13.89 -3.66
N ILE A 109 -7.82 -12.70 -3.87
CA ILE A 109 -7.65 -12.15 -5.22
C ILE A 109 -6.31 -12.62 -5.78
N LYS A 110 -6.29 -13.18 -6.99
CA LYS A 110 -5.05 -13.58 -7.66
C LYS A 110 -4.33 -12.33 -8.19
N CYS A 111 -3.03 -12.25 -7.93
CA CYS A 111 -2.20 -11.20 -8.53
C CYS A 111 -1.97 -11.41 -10.04
N TRP A 112 -1.58 -10.36 -10.76
CA TRP A 112 -1.41 -10.38 -12.22
C TRP A 112 -0.34 -11.35 -12.74
N SER A 113 0.67 -11.66 -11.94
CA SER A 113 1.87 -12.38 -12.42
C SER A 113 2.07 -13.78 -11.88
N HIS A 114 1.68 -14.06 -10.64
CA HIS A 114 2.06 -15.30 -9.95
C HIS A 114 0.88 -16.20 -9.59
N GLY A 115 -0.36 -15.74 -9.76
CA GLY A 115 -1.54 -16.49 -9.33
C GLY A 115 -1.71 -16.62 -7.80
N ASN A 116 -0.74 -16.15 -7.01
CA ASN A 116 -0.80 -16.14 -5.55
C ASN A 116 -1.92 -15.23 -5.03
N PRO A 117 -2.63 -15.62 -3.96
CA PRO A 117 -3.65 -14.79 -3.34
C PRO A 117 -3.01 -13.56 -2.67
N ILE A 118 -3.63 -12.41 -2.88
CA ILE A 118 -3.25 -11.13 -2.28
C ILE A 118 -4.44 -10.50 -1.54
N ALA A 119 -4.11 -9.76 -0.49
CA ALA A 119 -5.05 -8.96 0.27
C ALA A 119 -5.12 -7.53 -0.27
N ILE A 120 -6.25 -7.14 -0.84
CA ILE A 120 -6.49 -5.78 -1.36
C ILE A 120 -7.69 -5.13 -0.67
N ARG A 121 -7.76 -3.80 -0.69
CA ARG A 121 -8.94 -3.08 -0.17
C ARG A 121 -10.12 -3.19 -1.13
N CYS A 122 -11.33 -3.18 -0.58
CA CYS A 122 -12.55 -3.18 -1.38
C CYS A 122 -12.63 -1.89 -2.22
N GLY A 123 -12.58 -2.05 -3.54
CA GLY A 123 -12.54 -0.94 -4.51
C GLY A 123 -11.16 -0.67 -5.10
N GLU A 124 -10.12 -1.33 -4.58
CA GLU A 124 -8.78 -1.32 -5.19
C GLU A 124 -8.78 -2.13 -6.48
N THR A 125 -8.19 -1.56 -7.54
CA THR A 125 -8.05 -2.23 -8.85
C THR A 125 -6.63 -2.71 -9.10
N ASN A 126 -5.66 -2.23 -8.32
CA ASN A 126 -4.28 -2.66 -8.45
C ASN A 126 -4.10 -4.04 -7.80
N LEU A 127 -3.87 -5.07 -8.63
CA LEU A 127 -3.66 -6.46 -8.20
C LEU A 127 -2.17 -6.83 -8.15
N SER A 128 -1.30 -5.85 -7.92
CA SER A 128 0.13 -6.09 -7.74
C SER A 128 0.42 -6.68 -6.36
N CYS A 129 1.16 -7.79 -6.33
CA CYS A 129 1.69 -8.37 -5.10
C CYS A 129 3.00 -7.72 -4.63
N LYS A 130 3.47 -6.64 -5.28
CA LYS A 130 4.75 -5.93 -5.01
C LYS A 130 6.03 -6.78 -5.12
N ASN A 131 5.89 -8.06 -5.40
CA ASN A 131 7.01 -8.93 -5.74
C ASN A 131 7.39 -8.73 -7.22
N PRO A 132 8.66 -8.98 -7.59
CA PRO A 132 9.08 -8.97 -8.99
C PRO A 132 8.26 -9.98 -9.81
N CYS A 133 7.85 -9.60 -11.02
CA CYS A 133 6.98 -10.35 -11.92
C CYS A 133 7.51 -11.73 -12.30
N LYS A 134 8.83 -11.84 -12.53
CA LYS A 134 9.54 -13.09 -12.85
C LYS A 134 9.00 -13.91 -14.04
N LYS A 135 8.04 -13.40 -14.82
CA LYS A 135 7.61 -14.01 -16.09
C LYS A 135 8.78 -14.06 -17.07
N LEU A 136 8.85 -15.13 -17.85
CA LEU A 136 9.84 -15.25 -18.93
C LEU A 136 9.58 -14.18 -19.99
N LEU A 137 10.60 -13.39 -20.33
CA LEU A 137 10.50 -12.37 -21.37
C LEU A 137 10.45 -13.03 -22.75
N SER A 138 10.06 -12.25 -23.76
CA SER A 138 9.99 -12.69 -25.16
C SER A 138 11.31 -13.28 -25.68
N CYS A 139 12.46 -12.86 -25.15
CA CYS A 139 13.76 -13.44 -25.50
C CYS A 139 13.97 -14.89 -25.04
N GLY A 140 13.08 -15.47 -24.23
CA GLY A 140 13.14 -16.88 -23.81
C GLY A 140 14.22 -17.22 -22.77
N ILE A 141 15.10 -16.26 -22.43
CA ILE A 141 16.27 -16.51 -21.56
C ILE A 141 16.22 -15.67 -20.28
N HIS A 142 15.75 -14.43 -20.38
CA HIS A 142 15.67 -13.53 -19.23
C HIS A 142 14.27 -13.46 -18.63
N SER A 143 14.20 -13.26 -17.32
CA SER A 143 12.94 -13.08 -16.59
C SER A 143 12.68 -11.60 -16.28
N CYS A 144 11.41 -11.19 -16.29
CA CYS A 144 10.98 -9.84 -15.96
C CYS A 144 11.37 -9.49 -14.52
N SER A 145 12.15 -8.42 -14.37
CA SER A 145 12.61 -7.92 -13.05
C SER A 145 11.75 -6.79 -12.50
N LEU A 146 10.76 -6.32 -13.26
CA LEU A 146 9.82 -5.28 -12.82
C LEU A 146 8.91 -5.81 -11.72
N GLU A 147 8.37 -4.91 -10.90
CA GLU A 147 7.30 -5.25 -9.96
C GLU A 147 6.11 -5.86 -10.71
N CYS A 148 5.36 -6.73 -10.03
CA CYS A 148 4.15 -7.35 -10.55
C CYS A 148 3.24 -6.27 -11.17
N HIS A 149 3.04 -6.39 -12.47
CA HIS A 149 2.34 -5.41 -13.29
C HIS A 149 1.23 -6.10 -14.08
N ASP A 150 0.32 -5.30 -14.58
CA ASP A 150 -0.73 -5.76 -15.48
C ASP A 150 -0.19 -5.89 -16.92
N GLY A 151 -0.79 -6.78 -17.70
CA GLY A 151 -0.43 -6.98 -19.11
C GLY A 151 0.90 -7.69 -19.40
N GLU A 152 1.41 -7.48 -20.61
CA GLU A 152 2.63 -8.09 -21.14
C GLU A 152 3.90 -7.42 -20.58
N CYS A 153 4.97 -8.21 -20.44
CA CYS A 153 6.25 -7.69 -19.97
C CYS A 153 6.95 -6.86 -21.05
N LYS A 154 7.72 -5.86 -20.61
CA LYS A 154 8.57 -5.09 -21.53
C LYS A 154 9.60 -5.99 -22.23
N PRO A 155 10.05 -5.63 -23.45
CA PRO A 155 11.11 -6.35 -24.14
C PRO A 155 12.38 -6.45 -23.29
N CYS A 156 13.21 -7.45 -23.60
CA CYS A 156 14.49 -7.61 -22.94
C CYS A 156 15.44 -6.45 -23.32
N ASP A 157 15.98 -5.82 -22.29
CA ASP A 157 16.89 -4.68 -22.32
C ASP A 157 18.29 -5.06 -21.81
N LYS A 158 18.56 -6.37 -21.66
CA LYS A 158 19.88 -6.88 -21.32
C LYS A 158 20.80 -6.85 -22.54
N ILE A 159 22.04 -6.42 -22.32
CA ILE A 159 23.12 -6.48 -23.30
C ILE A 159 23.76 -7.86 -23.23
N ARG A 160 24.04 -8.46 -24.38
CA ARG A 160 24.79 -9.71 -24.54
C ARG A 160 26.01 -9.45 -25.42
N THR A 161 27.11 -10.10 -25.09
CA THR A 161 28.33 -10.07 -25.89
C THR A 161 28.31 -11.27 -26.84
N ILE A 162 28.27 -10.99 -28.13
CA ILE A 162 28.36 -11.99 -29.20
C ILE A 162 29.76 -11.99 -29.79
N GLN A 163 30.23 -13.16 -30.23
CA GLN A 163 31.53 -13.30 -30.89
C GLN A 163 31.34 -13.32 -32.40
N CYS A 164 32.34 -12.89 -33.16
CA CYS A 164 32.28 -13.06 -34.61
C CYS A 164 32.46 -14.54 -34.99
N TYR A 165 32.01 -14.95 -36.18
CA TYR A 165 32.11 -16.35 -36.61
C TYR A 165 33.54 -16.93 -36.58
N CYS A 166 34.56 -16.08 -36.72
CA CYS A 166 35.97 -16.48 -36.64
C CYS A 166 36.60 -16.31 -35.24
N GLY A 167 35.85 -15.88 -34.22
CA GLY A 167 36.30 -15.73 -32.83
C GLY A 167 37.26 -14.56 -32.52
N LYS A 168 37.70 -13.80 -33.52
CA LYS A 168 38.72 -12.74 -33.37
C LYS A 168 38.23 -11.47 -32.66
N SER A 169 36.94 -11.17 -32.76
CA SER A 169 36.34 -9.94 -32.21
C SER A 169 35.01 -10.23 -31.53
N GLN A 170 34.59 -9.30 -30.67
CA GLN A 170 33.34 -9.38 -29.92
C GLN A 170 32.56 -8.09 -30.08
N ASN A 171 31.23 -8.20 -30.05
CA ASN A 171 30.34 -7.05 -30.14
C ASN A 171 29.24 -7.18 -29.07
N ASN A 172 28.79 -6.04 -28.54
CA ASN A 172 27.72 -5.97 -27.56
C ASN A 172 26.41 -5.65 -28.28
N THR A 173 25.44 -6.57 -28.21
CA THR A 173 24.10 -6.39 -28.80
C THR A 173 23.03 -6.46 -27.71
N THR A 174 21.89 -5.84 -27.96
CA THR A 174 20.70 -5.97 -27.12
C THR A 174 20.06 -7.33 -27.32
N CYS A 175 19.69 -8.00 -26.24
CA CYS A 175 19.01 -9.29 -26.31
C CYS A 175 17.62 -9.12 -26.95
N ASN A 176 17.42 -9.75 -28.11
CA ASN A 176 16.14 -9.78 -28.82
C ASN A 176 15.80 -11.23 -29.20
N GLN A 177 14.51 -11.53 -29.39
CA GLN A 177 13.96 -12.87 -29.59
C GLN A 177 14.48 -13.57 -30.86
N ASN A 178 15.01 -12.82 -31.85
CA ASN A 178 15.40 -13.35 -33.16
C ASN A 178 16.78 -12.84 -33.65
N GLN A 179 17.71 -12.55 -32.74
CA GLN A 179 19.07 -12.15 -33.15
C GLN A 179 20.03 -13.35 -33.16
N GLU A 180 20.87 -13.41 -34.19
CA GLU A 180 21.97 -14.38 -34.26
C GLU A 180 22.98 -14.12 -33.13
N ASP A 181 23.45 -15.20 -32.51
CA ASP A 181 24.46 -15.15 -31.44
C ASP A 181 25.89 -14.92 -32.01
N SER A 182 26.03 -14.63 -33.31
CA SER A 182 27.31 -14.39 -33.98
C SER A 182 27.18 -13.40 -35.13
N PHE A 183 28.30 -12.78 -35.51
CA PHE A 183 28.35 -11.75 -36.56
C PHE A 183 29.61 -11.86 -37.43
N SER A 184 29.63 -11.18 -38.57
CA SER A 184 30.84 -11.01 -39.39
C SER A 184 31.62 -9.77 -38.96
N CYS A 185 32.90 -9.93 -38.60
CA CYS A 185 33.75 -8.80 -38.18
C CYS A 185 34.39 -8.02 -39.34
N GLY A 186 34.25 -8.49 -40.58
CA GLY A 186 34.87 -7.87 -41.76
C GLY A 186 36.37 -8.14 -41.94
N GLU A 187 37.05 -8.75 -40.96
CA GLU A 187 38.44 -9.20 -41.12
C GLU A 187 38.53 -10.54 -41.87
N ILE A 188 39.71 -10.84 -42.41
CA ILE A 188 40.01 -12.15 -42.99
C ILE A 188 39.86 -13.22 -41.88
N CYS A 189 39.09 -14.27 -42.16
CA CYS A 189 38.75 -15.33 -41.22
C CYS A 189 39.98 -16.03 -40.66
N ASP A 190 40.90 -16.46 -41.54
CA ASP A 190 42.19 -17.09 -41.24
C ASP A 190 42.12 -18.37 -40.38
N GLN A 191 40.92 -18.90 -40.16
CA GLN A 191 40.69 -20.15 -39.45
C GLN A 191 41.28 -21.32 -40.25
N THR A 192 41.93 -22.24 -39.55
CA THR A 192 42.50 -23.46 -40.14
C THR A 192 41.37 -24.35 -40.64
N LEU A 193 41.43 -24.74 -41.92
CA LEU A 193 40.48 -25.64 -42.55
C LEU A 193 40.68 -27.09 -42.05
N CYS A 194 39.69 -27.95 -42.26
CA CYS A 194 39.69 -29.35 -41.78
C CYS A 194 40.91 -30.17 -42.21
N CYS A 195 41.55 -29.82 -43.33
CA CYS A 195 42.79 -30.45 -43.80
C CYS A 195 44.05 -30.07 -42.99
N GLY A 196 43.94 -29.19 -41.98
CA GLY A 196 45.02 -28.80 -41.06
C GLY A 196 46.09 -27.88 -41.66
N ASN A 197 46.26 -27.88 -42.99
CA ASN A 197 47.35 -27.19 -43.70
C ASN A 197 46.92 -25.96 -44.51
N HIS A 198 45.63 -25.63 -44.52
CA HIS A 198 45.11 -24.49 -45.27
C HIS A 198 44.37 -23.54 -44.35
N HIS A 199 44.52 -22.24 -44.57
CA HIS A 199 43.84 -21.18 -43.84
C HIS A 199 42.73 -20.55 -44.70
N CYS A 200 41.60 -20.21 -44.08
CA CYS A 200 40.50 -19.56 -44.77
C CYS A 200 40.87 -18.12 -45.16
N LYS A 201 40.90 -17.82 -46.46
CA LYS A 201 41.21 -16.49 -47.00
C LYS A 201 39.97 -15.60 -47.20
N MET A 202 38.78 -16.09 -46.87
CA MET A 202 37.56 -15.30 -46.97
C MET A 202 37.43 -14.32 -45.81
N ILE A 203 36.67 -13.24 -46.02
CA ILE A 203 36.20 -12.40 -44.92
C ILE A 203 35.37 -13.23 -43.93
N CYS A 204 35.31 -12.83 -42.67
CA CYS A 204 34.53 -13.50 -41.64
C CYS A 204 33.13 -13.86 -42.15
N HIS A 205 32.78 -15.14 -42.10
CA HIS A 205 31.58 -15.70 -42.73
C HIS A 205 30.97 -16.75 -41.78
N PRO A 206 29.67 -17.08 -41.93
CA PRO A 206 29.03 -18.16 -41.18
C PRO A 206 29.77 -19.49 -41.33
N PRO A 207 29.76 -20.39 -40.33
CA PRO A 207 30.46 -21.66 -40.38
C PRO A 207 30.07 -22.50 -41.60
N HIS A 208 31.04 -23.21 -42.18
CA HIS A 208 30.82 -24.12 -43.30
C HIS A 208 30.42 -25.51 -42.78
N ASP A 209 29.23 -25.99 -43.14
CA ASP A 209 28.80 -27.36 -42.85
C ASP A 209 29.48 -28.34 -43.83
N TYR A 210 30.63 -28.89 -43.45
CA TYR A 210 31.36 -29.86 -44.27
C TYR A 210 30.85 -31.32 -44.13
N ASN A 211 29.85 -31.57 -43.28
CA ASN A 211 29.33 -32.93 -43.02
C ASN A 211 28.12 -33.35 -43.89
N ALA A 212 27.70 -32.54 -44.86
CA ALA A 212 26.58 -32.91 -45.75
C ALA A 212 27.00 -33.82 -46.92
N SER A 213 28.30 -34.04 -47.16
CA SER A 213 28.79 -34.84 -48.31
C SER A 213 29.31 -36.24 -47.97
N GLU A 214 29.38 -36.64 -46.70
CA GLU A 214 29.91 -37.97 -46.31
C GLU A 214 28.83 -39.04 -46.04
N SER A 215 27.54 -38.74 -46.26
CA SER A 215 26.46 -39.76 -46.23
C SER A 215 26.10 -40.32 -47.62
N ALA A 216 26.85 -39.98 -48.67
CA ALA A 216 26.58 -40.41 -50.05
C ALA A 216 27.58 -41.43 -50.62
N VAL A 217 28.46 -42.04 -49.80
CA VAL A 217 29.48 -43.01 -50.27
C VAL A 217 29.38 -44.39 -49.62
N LEU A 218 28.22 -44.76 -49.07
CA LEU A 218 27.91 -46.16 -48.77
C LEU A 218 26.63 -46.54 -49.53
N GLY A 219 26.78 -46.62 -50.84
CA GLY A 219 25.92 -47.39 -51.74
C GLY A 219 26.56 -48.75 -52.00
#